data_AF-A0A956DGT5-F1
#
_entry.id   AF-A0A956DGT5-F1
#
_cell.length_a   1.000
_cell.length_b   1.000
_cell.length_c   1.000
_cell.angle_alpha   90.00
_cell.angle_beta   90.00
_cell.angle_gamma   90.00
#
_symmetry.space_group_name_H-M   'P 1'
#
loop_
_entity.id
_entity.type
_entity.pdbx_description
1 polymer ?
#
loop_
_entity_poly.entity_id
_entity_poly.type
_entity_poly.pdbx_seq_one_letter_code
_entity_poly.pdbx_strand_id
1 'polypeptide(L)' 'KRRFTLEDHAKATAGIECRKDEAVIDETPMAYKDIDTVMAAQADLVDVVHVLRQVVCVKG' A
#
# COMPACT_ATOMS: atom_id res chain seq x y z
N LYS A 1 -2.80 -18.51 8.90
CA LYS A 1 -3.60 -17.58 9.73
C LYS A 1 -3.76 -16.28 8.95
N ARG A 2 -4.99 -15.81 8.68
CA ARG A 2 -5.24 -14.49 8.09
C ARG A 2 -4.71 -13.43 9.08
N ARG A 3 -3.73 -12.62 8.68
CA ARG A 3 -3.08 -11.62 9.55
C ARG A 3 -3.83 -10.28 9.59
N PHE A 4 -4.68 -10.04 8.60
CA PHE A 4 -5.39 -8.78 8.41
C PHE A 4 -6.88 -9.06 8.21
N THR A 5 -7.71 -8.11 8.63
CA THR A 5 -9.16 -8.13 8.43
C THR A 5 -9.58 -7.16 7.32
N LEU A 6 -10.81 -7.29 6.82
CA LEU A 6 -11.37 -6.33 5.86
C LEU A 6 -11.48 -4.93 6.46
N GLU A 7 -11.73 -4.82 7.77
CA GLU A 7 -11.75 -3.55 8.47
C GLU A 7 -10.37 -2.89 8.48
N ASP A 8 -9.32 -3.67 8.73
CA ASP A 8 -7.94 -3.18 8.67
C ASP A 8 -7.60 -2.70 7.25
N HIS A 9 -8.04 -3.44 6.23
CA HIS A 9 -7.86 -3.04 4.84
C HIS A 9 -8.62 -1.74 4.51
N ALA A 10 -9.86 -1.59 4.97
CA ALA A 10 -10.65 -0.38 4.77
C ALA A 10 -10.03 0.84 5.47
N LYS A 11 -9.49 0.66 6.69
CA LYS A 11 -8.76 1.71 7.41
C LYS A 11 -7.47 2.09 6.68
N ALA A 12 -6.69 1.09 6.26
CA ALA A 12 -5.43 1.31 5.55
C ALA A 12 -5.62 1.97 4.17
N THR A 13 -6.80 1.81 3.55
CA THR A 13 -7.15 2.41 2.25
C THR A 13 -8.07 3.62 2.37
N ALA A 14 -8.19 4.21 3.57
CA ALA A 14 -9.03 5.38 3.78
C ALA A 14 -8.59 6.55 2.88
N GLY A 15 -9.56 7.12 2.14
CA GLY A 15 -9.31 8.19 1.18
C GLY A 15 -8.73 7.73 -0.16
N ILE A 16 -8.73 6.42 -0.43
CA ILE A 16 -8.35 5.82 -1.71
C ILE A 16 -9.54 5.00 -2.21
N GLU A 17 -9.96 5.27 -3.44
CA GLU A 17 -11.05 4.53 -4.06
C GLU A 17 -10.53 3.19 -4.57
N CYS A 18 -10.95 2.10 -3.92
CA CYS A 18 -10.49 0.75 -4.23
C CYS A 18 -11.53 -0.28 -3.83
N ARG A 19 -11.42 -1.46 -4.44
CA ARG A 19 -12.15 -2.66 -4.03
C ARG A 19 -11.75 -3.05 -2.60
N LYS A 20 -12.69 -3.50 -1.78
CA LYS A 20 -12.50 -3.84 -0.35
C LYS A 20 -13.11 -5.21 -0.01
N ASP A 21 -12.86 -6.21 -0.85
CA ASP A 21 -13.32 -7.59 -0.65
C ASP A 21 -12.19 -8.53 -0.22
N GLU A 22 -12.53 -9.79 0.08
CA GLU A 22 -11.56 -10.77 0.55
C GLU A 22 -10.49 -11.11 -0.49
N ALA A 23 -10.75 -10.89 -1.79
CA ALA A 23 -9.80 -11.23 -2.84
C ALA A 23 -8.58 -10.31 -2.85
N VAL A 24 -8.69 -9.10 -2.26
CA VAL A 24 -7.60 -8.10 -2.25
C VAL A 24 -6.94 -7.90 -0.88
N ILE A 25 -7.35 -8.67 0.13
CA ILE A 25 -6.90 -8.51 1.52
C ILE A 25 -5.41 -8.79 1.72
N ASP A 26 -4.86 -9.74 0.95
CA ASP A 26 -3.45 -10.12 1.00
C ASP A 26 -2.53 -9.05 0.41
N GLU A 27 -3.11 -8.10 -0.32
CA GLU A 27 -2.42 -6.94 -0.89
C GLU A 27 -2.74 -5.64 -0.14
N THR A 28 -3.19 -5.74 1.11
CA THR A 28 -3.38 -4.57 1.97
C THR A 28 -2.05 -3.83 2.16
N PRO A 29 -2.03 -2.49 2.32
CA PRO A 29 -0.77 -1.75 2.49
C PRO A 29 0.15 -2.31 3.58
N MET A 30 -0.43 -2.83 4.67
CA MET A 30 0.31 -3.45 5.80
C MET A 30 0.98 -4.79 5.45
N ALA A 31 0.70 -5.37 4.29
CA ALA A 31 1.37 -6.58 3.82
C ALA A 31 2.77 -6.29 3.27
N TYR A 32 3.07 -5.03 2.93
CA TYR A 32 4.34 -4.59 2.37
C TYR A 32 5.20 -3.87 3.41
N LYS A 33 6.49 -3.71 3.07
CA LYS A 33 7.39 -2.82 3.82
C LYS A 33 6.97 -1.37 3.58
N ASP A 34 7.28 -0.52 4.55
CA ASP A 34 7.18 0.93 4.37
C ASP A 34 8.09 1.37 3.20
N ILE A 35 7.49 2.03 2.21
CA ILE A 35 8.20 2.50 1.03
C ILE A 35 9.26 3.54 1.40
N ASP A 36 9.02 4.37 2.41
CA ASP A 36 9.97 5.40 2.84
C ASP A 36 11.25 4.76 3.40
N THR A 37 11.10 3.66 4.13
CA THR A 37 12.24 2.87 4.63
C THR A 37 13.03 2.23 3.48
N VAL A 38 12.33 1.72 2.45
CA VAL A 38 12.98 1.13 1.28
C VAL A 38 13.76 2.17 0.48
N MET A 39 13.16 3.34 0.24
CA MET A 39 13.81 4.42 -0.50
C MET A 39 15.00 5.00 0.26
N ALA A 40 14.90 5.15 1.58
CA ALA A 40 16.01 5.62 2.41
C ALA A 40 17.24 4.69 2.34
N ALA A 41 17.02 3.38 2.24
CA ALA A 41 18.10 2.39 2.13
C ALA A 41 18.83 2.41 0.77
N GLN A 42 18.30 3.10 -0.25
CA GLN A 42 18.90 3.22 -1.57
C GLN A 42 19.27 4.67 -1.94
N ALA A 43 19.27 5.58 -0.96
CA ALA A 43 19.44 7.02 -1.19
C ALA A 43 20.76 7.41 -1.86
N ASP A 44 21.79 6.56 -1.81
CA ASP A 44 23.09 6.74 -2.47
C ASP A 44 23.11 6.26 -3.94
N LEU A 45 22.09 5.51 -4.36
CA LEU A 45 22.01 4.88 -5.69
C LEU A 45 20.93 5.51 -6.58
N VAL A 46 19.95 6.21 -6.00
CA VAL A 46 18.80 6.75 -6.74
C VAL A 46 18.45 8.17 -6.30
N ASP A 47 17.93 8.96 -7.24
CA ASP A 47 17.37 10.28 -6.97
C ASP A 47 15.84 10.25 -7.04
N VAL A 48 15.17 10.76 -6.00
CA VAL A 48 13.70 10.88 -5.98
C VAL A 48 13.29 12.11 -6.78
N VAL A 49 12.81 11.87 -8.00
CA VAL A 49 12.32 12.97 -8.87
C VAL A 49 10.95 13.46 -8.40
N HIS A 50 10.03 12.54 -8.10
CA HIS A 50 8.67 12.84 -7.65
C HIS A 50 8.15 11.77 -6.68
N VAL A 51 7.24 12.19 -5.80
CA VAL A 51 6.47 11.29 -4.92
C VAL A 51 5.00 11.38 -5.33
N LEU A 52 4.39 10.23 -5.61
CA LEU A 52 3.00 10.14 -6.04
C LEU A 52 2.13 9.57 -4.92
N ARG A 53 0.94 10.13 -4.76
CA ARG A 53 -0.10 9.61 -3.87
C ARG A 53 -1.23 9.02 -4.70
N GLN A 54 -1.60 7.78 -4.40
CA GLN A 54 -2.74 7.11 -5.02
C GLN A 54 -4.07 7.76 -4.62
N VAL A 55 -4.98 7.82 -5.59
CA VAL A 55 -6.39 8.24 -5.40
C VAL A 55 -7.37 7.13 -5.77
N VAL A 56 -6.99 6.25 -6.69
CA VAL A 56 -7.75 5.09 -7.16
C VAL A 56 -6.82 3.88 -7.26
N CYS A 57 -7.29 2.69 -6.88
CA CYS A 57 -6.61 1.42 -7.10
C CYS A 57 -7.57 0.41 -7.74
N VAL A 58 -7.26 0.01 -8.99
CA VAL A 58 -8.00 -1.01 -9.73
C VAL A 58 -7.12 -2.26 -9.83
N LYS A 59 -7.64 -3.39 -9.32
CA LYS A 59 -6.97 -4.70 -9.32
C LYS A 59 -7.76 -5.69 -10.18
N GLY A 60 -7.07 -6.53 -10.94
CA GLY A 60 -7.64 -7.54 -11.83
C GLY A 60 -7.86 -8.87 -11.13
#